data_AF-A0AAV4D751-F1
#
_entry.id   AF-A0AAV4D751-F1
#
_cell.length_a   1.000
_cell.length_b   1.000
_cell.length_c   1.000
_cell.angle_alpha   90.00
_cell.angle_beta   90.00
_cell.angle_gamma   90.00
#
_symmetry.space_group_name_H-M   'P 1'
#
loop_
_entity.id
_entity.type
_entity.pdbx_description
1 polymer ?
#
loop_
_entity_poly.entity_id
_entity_poly.type
_entity_poly.pdbx_seq_one_letter_code
_entity_poly.pdbx_strand_id
1 'polypeptide(L)'
;MTILLRETKSPLTLSGLGFPLKHEYDSLLQQFPELLTPHFHQCNNKHGVEHHIITQGSPTHSRARRLDQAKLSAAKAEFLQMEDMGIIRRSKSAWSSPLHMVPKADGNWRPCGDYRRLNASTDDDRYPLPHIQEFNNHLASCKVFSKIDLIRGYHQIPMAPSSIPKTAVVTPFGLSQNAFWLEKCGPVISAPYGRHTPRHTFCLRLS
;
A
#
# COMPACT_ATOMS: atom_id res chain seq x y z
N MET A 1 9.11 -5.72 -9.17
CA MET A 1 8.30 -6.94 -8.98
C MET A 1 9.27 -8.10 -8.84
N THR A 2 9.20 -8.94 -7.81
CA THR A 2 10.05 -10.15 -7.74
C THR A 2 9.27 -11.33 -8.26
N ILE A 3 9.63 -11.85 -9.44
CA ILE A 3 9.09 -13.09 -9.97
C ILE A 3 9.96 -14.24 -9.47
N LEU A 4 9.39 -15.12 -8.66
CA LEU A 4 10.00 -16.41 -8.31
C LEU A 4 9.26 -17.50 -9.07
N LEU A 5 9.95 -18.12 -10.03
CA LEU A 5 9.54 -19.37 -10.66
C LEU A 5 10.29 -20.47 -9.93
N ARG A 6 9.55 -21.41 -9.34
CA ARG A 6 10.14 -22.59 -8.69
C ARG A 6 9.58 -23.83 -9.36
N GLU A 7 10.45 -24.63 -9.96
CA GLU A 7 10.17 -26.05 -10.17
C GLU A 7 10.43 -26.80 -8.87
N THR A 8 9.53 -27.70 -8.50
CA THR A 8 9.65 -28.51 -7.29
C THR A 8 10.69 -29.62 -7.51
N LYS A 9 11.99 -29.32 -7.36
CA LYS A 9 13.04 -30.29 -7.04
C LYS A 9 14.27 -29.57 -6.42
N SER A 10 14.45 -29.82 -5.11
CA SER A 10 15.59 -29.51 -4.21
C SER A 10 15.99 -28.04 -3.92
N PRO A 11 16.62 -27.75 -2.75
CA PRO A 11 16.72 -26.40 -2.19
C PRO A 11 18.11 -25.80 -2.39
N LEU A 12 18.20 -24.55 -2.89
CA LEU A 12 19.37 -23.69 -2.63
C LEU A 12 18.97 -22.21 -2.56
N THR A 13 19.72 -21.50 -1.74
CA THR A 13 19.55 -20.18 -1.13
C THR A 13 19.82 -18.99 -2.05
N LEU A 14 19.27 -17.83 -1.65
CA LEU A 14 19.29 -16.51 -2.30
C LEU A 14 20.68 -15.84 -2.42
N SER A 15 20.91 -15.10 -3.52
CA SER A 15 21.50 -13.74 -3.48
C SER A 15 21.47 -13.06 -4.86
N GLY A 16 21.10 -11.77 -4.89
CA GLY A 16 21.54 -10.73 -5.85
C GLY A 16 21.57 -11.03 -7.35
N LEU A 17 20.64 -10.41 -8.09
CA LEU A 17 20.69 -10.11 -9.54
C LEU A 17 21.98 -10.52 -10.28
N GLY A 18 21.98 -11.72 -10.85
CA GLY A 18 23.09 -12.22 -11.66
C GLY A 18 22.97 -13.71 -11.97
N PHE A 19 21.94 -14.14 -12.70
CA PHE A 19 21.91 -15.48 -13.27
C PHE A 19 22.00 -15.39 -14.80
N PRO A 20 23.11 -15.84 -15.42
CA PRO A 20 23.12 -16.27 -16.80
C PRO A 20 22.70 -17.74 -16.84
N LEU A 21 21.42 -18.01 -16.65
CA LEU A 21 20.83 -19.30 -17.01
C LEU A 21 19.63 -18.96 -17.88
N LYS A 22 19.74 -19.23 -19.18
CA LYS A 22 18.64 -19.06 -20.15
C LYS A 22 17.47 -19.92 -19.67
N HIS A 23 16.52 -19.31 -18.96
CA HIS A 23 15.34 -19.99 -18.47
C HIS A 23 14.34 -20.09 -19.61
N GLU A 24 13.55 -21.17 -19.67
CA GLU A 24 12.50 -21.34 -20.68
C GLU A 24 11.47 -20.19 -20.73
N TYR A 25 11.43 -19.34 -19.69
CA TYR A 25 10.53 -18.19 -19.59
C TYR A 25 11.21 -16.85 -19.91
N ASP A 26 12.49 -16.81 -20.27
CA ASP A 26 13.20 -15.55 -20.55
C ASP A 26 12.57 -14.79 -21.72
N SER A 27 12.14 -15.51 -22.76
CA SER A 27 11.44 -14.92 -23.90
C SER A 27 10.11 -14.27 -23.50
N LEU A 28 9.46 -14.74 -22.44
CA LEU A 28 8.24 -14.15 -21.89
C LEU A 28 8.57 -12.93 -21.02
N LEU A 29 9.63 -13.01 -20.21
CA LEU A 29 10.07 -11.88 -19.38
C LEU A 29 10.56 -10.70 -20.24
N GLN A 30 11.20 -10.99 -21.37
CA GLN A 30 11.63 -9.98 -22.35
C GLN A 30 10.45 -9.28 -23.07
N GLN A 31 9.26 -9.88 -23.09
CA GLN A 31 8.06 -9.23 -23.65
C GLN A 31 7.49 -8.14 -22.72
N PHE A 32 7.78 -8.22 -21.41
CA PHE A 32 7.25 -7.31 -20.39
C PHE A 32 8.33 -6.71 -19.48
N PRO A 33 9.35 -6.03 -20.04
CA PRO A 33 10.45 -5.45 -19.26
C PRO A 33 9.98 -4.41 -18.22
N GLU A 34 8.86 -3.75 -18.49
CA GLU A 34 8.23 -2.76 -17.63
C GLU A 34 7.66 -3.34 -16.33
N LEU A 35 7.35 -4.64 -16.29
CA LEU A 35 6.85 -5.29 -15.06
C LEU A 35 7.98 -5.54 -14.06
N LEU A 36 9.21 -5.72 -14.56
CA LEU A 36 10.38 -6.04 -13.75
C LEU A 36 11.00 -4.79 -13.12
N THR A 37 10.88 -3.64 -13.80
CA THR A 37 11.44 -2.36 -13.34
C THR A 37 10.35 -1.50 -12.70
N PRO A 38 10.40 -1.24 -11.38
CA PRO A 38 9.38 -0.42 -10.74
C PRO A 38 9.52 1.06 -11.13
N HIS A 39 8.50 1.60 -11.81
CA HIS A 39 8.37 3.03 -12.09
C HIS A 39 7.27 3.62 -11.21
N PHE A 40 7.64 4.48 -10.26
CA PHE A 40 6.69 5.13 -9.34
C PHE A 40 6.28 6.55 -9.77
N HIS A 41 6.84 7.06 -10.86
CA HIS A 41 6.42 8.33 -11.42
C HIS A 41 4.97 8.21 -11.89
N GLN A 42 4.13 9.18 -11.50
CA GLN A 42 2.69 9.24 -11.76
C GLN A 42 2.36 8.89 -13.21
N CYS A 43 1.98 7.63 -13.43
CA CYS A 43 1.50 7.15 -14.71
C CYS A 43 0.00 6.97 -14.58
N ASN A 44 -0.75 7.71 -15.40
CA ASN A 44 -2.19 7.61 -15.62
C ASN A 44 -2.77 6.25 -15.25
N ASN A 45 -3.83 6.25 -14.44
CA ASN A 45 -4.56 5.06 -14.05
C ASN A 45 -5.06 4.30 -15.29
N LYS A 46 -4.30 3.30 -15.74
CA LYS A 46 -4.66 2.50 -16.92
C LYS A 46 -5.84 1.57 -16.66
N HIS A 47 -6.08 1.23 -15.39
CA HIS A 47 -7.08 0.24 -14.98
C HIS A 47 -8.42 0.85 -14.55
N GLY A 48 -8.51 2.18 -14.44
CA GLY A 48 -9.74 2.90 -14.10
C GLY A 48 -10.27 2.63 -12.68
N VAL A 49 -9.47 2.03 -11.80
CA VAL A 49 -9.88 1.72 -10.41
C VAL A 49 -9.31 2.78 -9.49
N GLU A 50 -10.17 3.39 -8.69
CA GLU A 50 -9.80 4.36 -7.67
C GLU A 50 -10.17 3.86 -6.27
N HIS A 51 -9.42 4.30 -5.26
CA HIS A 51 -9.74 4.02 -3.88
C HIS A 51 -10.70 5.08 -3.32
N HIS A 52 -11.84 4.64 -2.81
CA HIS A 52 -12.84 5.49 -2.18
C HIS A 52 -12.88 5.22 -0.68
N ILE A 53 -12.90 6.28 0.13
CA ILE A 53 -13.14 6.21 1.57
C ILE A 53 -14.52 6.83 1.82
N ILE A 54 -15.52 5.99 2.05
CA ILE A 54 -16.89 6.43 2.36
C ILE A 54 -16.99 6.62 3.87
N THR A 55 -17.39 7.82 4.31
CA THR A 55 -17.44 8.17 5.74
C THR A 55 -18.79 8.73 6.12
N GLN A 56 -19.28 8.39 7.31
CA GLN A 56 -20.48 8.96 7.91
C GLN A 56 -20.12 10.08 8.88
N GLY A 57 -20.88 11.18 8.85
CA GLY A 57 -20.73 12.30 9.78
C GLY A 57 -19.67 13.35 9.40
N SER A 58 -19.30 14.18 10.38
CA SER A 58 -18.43 15.34 10.19
C SER A 58 -16.93 14.97 10.11
N PRO A 59 -16.09 15.84 9.51
CA PRO A 59 -14.64 15.61 9.43
C PRO A 59 -13.99 15.40 10.80
N THR A 60 -13.11 14.40 10.89
CA THR A 60 -12.34 14.14 12.11
C THR A 60 -11.10 15.03 12.15
N HIS A 61 -10.95 15.80 13.23
CA HIS A 61 -9.77 16.63 13.46
C HIS A 61 -8.94 16.14 14.66
N SER A 62 -7.64 16.03 14.46
CA SER A 62 -6.63 15.69 15.48
C SER A 62 -5.49 16.71 15.49
N ARG A 63 -4.82 16.87 16.63
CA ARG A 63 -3.65 17.75 16.76
C ARG A 63 -2.37 16.99 16.41
N ALA A 64 -1.35 17.71 15.91
CA ALA A 64 -0.02 17.15 15.72
C ALA A 64 0.54 16.58 17.04
N ARG A 65 1.12 15.39 16.98
CA ARG A 65 1.85 14.83 18.12
C ARG A 65 3.20 15.51 18.26
N ARG A 66 3.65 15.72 19.51
CA ARG A 66 5.01 16.17 19.77
C ARG A 66 5.98 15.06 19.36
N LEU A 67 6.98 15.42 18.56
CA LEU A 67 8.07 14.53 18.16
C LEU A 67 9.35 14.98 18.84
N ASP A 68 10.14 14.01 19.29
CA ASP A 68 11.53 14.24 19.67
C ASP A 68 12.38 14.65 18.45
N GLN A 69 13.53 15.29 18.69
CA GLN A 69 14.35 15.87 17.64
C GLN A 69 14.78 14.83 16.58
N ALA A 70 15.16 13.62 16.99
CA ALA A 70 15.56 12.56 16.07
C ALA A 70 14.38 12.06 15.21
N LYS A 71 13.18 11.98 15.79
CA LYS A 71 11.95 11.62 15.05
C LYS A 71 11.54 12.73 14.10
N LEU A 72 11.70 13.98 14.52
CA LEU A 72 11.34 15.16 13.72
C LEU A 72 12.23 15.28 12.48
N SER A 73 13.55 15.08 12.61
CA SER A 73 14.47 15.11 11.47
C SER A 73 14.17 13.97 10.48
N ALA A 74 13.97 12.75 10.98
CA ALA A 74 13.60 11.60 10.16
C ALA A 74 12.25 11.82 9.44
N ALA A 75 11.24 12.34 10.14
CA ALA A 75 9.95 12.65 9.55
C ALA A 75 10.05 13.71 8.46
N LYS A 76 10.82 14.78 8.66
CA LYS A 76 11.02 15.82 7.65
C LYS A 76 11.70 15.27 6.40
N ALA A 77 12.76 14.47 6.56
CA ALA A 77 13.48 13.88 5.44
C ALA A 77 12.56 12.97 4.59
N GLU A 78 11.78 12.10 5.23
CA GLU A 78 10.88 11.20 4.51
C GLU A 78 9.74 11.97 3.82
N PHE A 79 9.16 12.99 4.48
CA PHE A 79 8.11 13.81 3.86
C PHE A 79 8.62 14.59 2.65
N LEU A 80 9.86 15.10 2.68
CA LEU A 80 10.45 15.78 1.52
C LEU A 80 10.64 14.80 0.35
N GLN A 81 11.11 13.58 0.62
CA GLN A 81 11.24 12.55 -0.43
C GLN A 81 9.87 12.16 -1.00
N MET A 82 8.85 12.00 -0.16
CA MET A 82 7.50 11.69 -0.63
C MET A 82 6.86 12.84 -1.44
N GLU A 83 7.21 14.08 -1.13
CA GLU A 83 6.77 15.28 -1.87
C GLU A 83 7.45 15.33 -3.25
N ASP A 84 8.76 15.05 -3.32
CA ASP A 84 9.53 14.94 -4.58
C ASP A 84 9.04 13.79 -5.48
N MET A 85 8.67 12.65 -4.87
CA MET A 85 8.05 11.53 -5.57
C MET A 85 6.59 11.79 -5.99
N GLY A 86 5.99 12.90 -5.59
CA GLY A 86 4.59 13.23 -5.87
C GLY A 86 3.56 12.36 -5.13
N ILE A 87 3.98 11.60 -4.11
CA ILE A 87 3.09 10.73 -3.31
C ILE A 87 2.20 11.59 -2.40
N ILE A 88 2.79 12.63 -1.81
CA ILE A 88 2.11 13.56 -0.92
C ILE A 88 2.11 14.98 -1.47
N ARG A 89 1.12 15.76 -1.05
CA ARG A 89 1.04 17.21 -1.33
C ARG A 89 0.55 17.97 -0.12
N ARG A 90 0.90 19.25 -0.01
CA ARG A 90 0.36 20.13 1.03
C ARG A 90 -1.16 20.25 0.94
N SER A 91 -1.82 20.29 2.10
CA SER A 91 -3.28 20.30 2.21
C SER A 91 -3.77 21.39 3.13
N LYS A 92 -5.02 21.80 2.91
CA LYS A 92 -5.85 22.63 3.81
C LYS A 92 -7.15 21.91 4.18
N SER A 93 -7.12 20.57 4.23
CA SER A 93 -8.27 19.73 4.52
C SER A 93 -8.83 19.99 5.93
N ALA A 94 -10.15 19.85 6.07
CA ALA A 94 -10.82 19.81 7.37
C ALA A 94 -10.55 18.52 8.16
N TRP A 95 -10.10 17.46 7.49
CA TRP A 95 -9.69 16.21 8.11
C TRP A 95 -8.24 16.29 8.56
N SER A 96 -7.92 15.71 9.72
CA SER A 96 -6.54 15.58 10.17
C SER A 96 -6.33 14.33 11.04
N SER A 97 -5.42 13.49 10.58
CA SER A 97 -4.94 12.31 11.30
C SER A 97 -3.51 12.56 11.80
N PRO A 98 -3.19 12.30 13.08
CA PRO A 98 -1.88 12.66 13.61
C PRO A 98 -0.78 11.73 13.09
N LEU A 99 0.41 12.29 12.83
CA LEU A 99 1.59 11.49 12.48
C LEU A 99 2.04 10.61 13.65
N HIS A 100 2.33 9.35 13.34
CA HIS A 100 2.97 8.37 14.22
C HIS A 100 4.27 7.88 13.58
N MET A 101 5.35 7.79 14.36
CA MET A 101 6.65 7.30 13.88
C MET A 101 6.89 5.90 14.43
N VAL A 102 7.02 4.92 13.54
CA VAL A 102 7.24 3.51 13.90
C VAL A 102 8.69 3.12 13.56
N PRO A 103 9.42 2.46 14.47
CA PRO A 103 10.78 2.01 14.18
C PRO A 103 10.78 0.90 13.13
N LYS A 104 11.77 0.94 12.23
CA LYS A 104 12.13 -0.16 11.34
C LYS A 104 13.17 -1.06 12.01
N ALA A 105 13.29 -2.29 11.52
CA ALA A 105 14.31 -3.23 11.99
C ALA A 105 15.73 -2.77 11.62
N ASP A 106 15.88 -1.95 10.58
CA ASP A 106 17.14 -1.33 10.14
C ASP A 106 17.57 -0.13 10.99
N GLY A 107 16.81 0.23 12.05
CA GLY A 107 17.07 1.38 12.92
C GLY A 107 16.52 2.71 12.40
N ASN A 108 15.96 2.76 11.19
CA ASN A 108 15.33 3.95 10.64
C ASN A 108 13.85 4.05 11.08
N TRP A 109 13.14 5.13 10.70
CA TRP A 109 11.75 5.38 11.07
C TRP A 109 10.80 5.27 9.87
N ARG A 110 9.54 4.90 10.13
CA ARG A 110 8.41 4.95 9.19
C ARG A 110 7.42 6.01 9.66
N PRO A 111 7.13 7.05 8.87
CA PRO A 111 5.97 7.89 9.12
C PRO A 111 4.70 7.11 8.76
N CYS A 112 3.80 6.95 9.72
CA CYS A 112 2.47 6.34 9.57
C CYS A 112 1.41 7.34 10.05
N GLY A 113 0.38 7.59 9.24
CA GLY A 113 -0.78 8.37 9.68
C GLY A 113 -1.66 7.54 10.62
N ASP A 114 -2.04 8.08 11.78
CA ASP A 114 -2.94 7.40 12.70
C ASP A 114 -4.40 7.61 12.28
N TYR A 115 -4.89 6.72 11.42
CA TYR A 115 -6.24 6.79 10.84
C TYR A 115 -7.31 6.11 11.68
N ARG A 116 -7.04 5.72 12.93
CA ARG A 116 -8.03 5.00 13.76
C ARG A 116 -9.36 5.75 13.91
N ARG A 117 -9.31 7.08 14.04
CA ARG A 117 -10.52 7.93 14.13
C ARG A 117 -11.27 8.01 12.81
N LEU A 118 -10.55 8.08 11.69
CA LEU A 118 -11.14 8.06 10.36
C LEU A 118 -11.79 6.70 10.09
N ASN A 119 -11.10 5.60 10.39
CA ASN A 119 -11.64 4.25 10.20
C ASN A 119 -12.93 4.00 11.00
N ALA A 120 -13.04 4.58 12.19
CA ALA A 120 -14.24 4.47 13.01
C ALA A 120 -15.47 5.15 12.37
N SER A 121 -15.26 6.15 11.50
CA SER A 121 -16.33 6.78 10.73
C SER A 121 -16.44 6.26 9.29
N THR A 122 -15.54 5.37 8.87
CA THR A 122 -15.55 4.75 7.53
C THR A 122 -16.45 3.52 7.51
N ASP A 123 -17.30 3.45 6.50
CA ASP A 123 -18.18 2.30 6.23
C ASP A 123 -17.35 1.04 5.95
N ASP A 124 -17.77 -0.10 6.51
CA ASP A 124 -17.08 -1.37 6.32
C ASP A 124 -17.32 -1.93 4.92
N ASP A 125 -16.27 -2.04 4.12
CA ASP A 125 -16.28 -2.79 2.86
C ASP A 125 -15.84 -4.23 3.12
N ARG A 126 -16.80 -5.16 3.04
CA ARG A 126 -16.56 -6.58 3.26
C ARG A 126 -16.38 -7.29 1.93
N TYR A 127 -15.22 -7.09 1.32
CA TYR A 127 -14.84 -7.86 0.13
C TYR A 127 -14.68 -9.36 0.51
N PRO A 128 -15.36 -10.29 -0.18
CA PRO A 128 -15.27 -11.71 0.13
C PRO A 128 -13.88 -12.25 -0.26
N LEU A 129 -13.03 -12.47 0.73
CA LEU A 129 -11.77 -13.19 0.52
C LEU A 129 -12.07 -14.70 0.50
N PRO A 130 -11.63 -15.43 -0.54
CA PRO A 130 -11.83 -16.87 -0.63
C PRO A 130 -11.13 -17.59 0.53
N HIS A 131 -11.66 -18.74 0.93
CA HIS A 131 -11.04 -19.51 2.00
C HIS A 131 -9.73 -20.12 1.51
N ILE A 132 -8.69 -20.13 2.35
CA ILE A 132 -7.35 -20.60 1.96
C ILE A 132 -7.36 -22.07 1.48
N GLN A 133 -8.25 -22.91 2.02
CA GLN A 133 -8.36 -24.30 1.58
C GLN A 133 -8.93 -24.43 0.16
N GLU A 134 -9.89 -23.58 -0.22
CA GLU A 134 -10.42 -23.55 -1.59
C GLU A 134 -9.33 -23.14 -2.58
N PHE A 135 -8.53 -22.14 -2.20
CA PHE A 135 -7.37 -21.73 -2.98
C PHE A 135 -6.38 -22.89 -3.16
N ASN A 136 -6.05 -23.63 -2.09
CA ASN A 136 -5.13 -24.77 -2.16
C ASN A 136 -5.66 -25.92 -3.04
N ASN A 137 -6.97 -26.19 -3.02
CA ASN A 137 -7.57 -27.23 -3.86
C ASN A 137 -7.41 -26.91 -5.34
N HIS A 138 -7.56 -25.64 -5.75
CA HIS A 138 -7.31 -25.23 -7.13
C HIS A 138 -5.83 -25.35 -7.54
N LEU A 139 -4.91 -25.21 -6.59
CA LEU A 139 -3.48 -25.36 -6.84
C LEU A 139 -3.03 -26.82 -6.96
N ALA A 140 -3.77 -27.77 -6.37
CA ALA A 140 -3.36 -29.19 -6.30
C ALA A 140 -3.17 -29.85 -7.68
N SER A 141 -3.89 -29.38 -8.71
CA SER A 141 -3.75 -29.88 -10.09
C SER A 141 -2.71 -29.14 -10.94
N CYS A 142 -2.12 -28.05 -10.42
CA CYS A 142 -1.17 -27.22 -11.14
C CYS A 142 0.26 -27.76 -10.98
N LYS A 143 1.03 -27.75 -12.07
CA LYS A 143 2.43 -28.22 -12.10
C LYS A 143 3.45 -27.09 -12.00
N VAL A 144 3.07 -25.88 -12.42
CA VAL A 144 3.94 -24.71 -12.47
C VAL A 144 3.30 -23.59 -11.67
N PHE A 145 4.09 -22.93 -10.81
CA PHE A 145 3.65 -21.82 -9.98
C PHE A 145 4.52 -20.60 -10.22
N SER A 146 3.89 -19.44 -10.35
CA SER A 146 4.56 -18.15 -10.36
C SER A 146 4.07 -17.31 -9.19
N LYS A 147 5.00 -16.60 -8.55
CA LYS A 147 4.67 -15.60 -7.52
C LYS A 147 4.98 -14.22 -8.08
N ILE A 148 4.00 -13.33 -7.99
CA ILE A 148 4.13 -11.92 -8.36
C ILE A 148 4.01 -11.09 -7.09
N ASP A 149 5.05 -10.32 -6.78
CA ASP A 149 5.04 -9.38 -5.66
C ASP A 149 5.11 -7.92 -6.15
N LEU A 150 4.10 -7.13 -5.81
CA LEU A 150 3.97 -5.73 -6.22
C LEU A 150 4.75 -4.83 -5.27
N ILE A 151 5.81 -4.19 -5.76
CA ILE A 151 6.58 -3.22 -4.98
C ILE A 151 5.70 -2.00 -4.72
N ARG A 152 5.50 -1.66 -3.44
CA ARG A 152 4.62 -0.56 -3.00
C ARG A 152 3.23 -0.64 -3.66
N GLY A 153 2.65 -1.83 -3.77
CA GLY A 153 1.38 -2.06 -4.52
C GLY A 153 0.24 -1.12 -4.12
N TYR A 154 0.22 -0.70 -2.86
CA TYR A 154 -0.70 0.30 -2.33
C TYR A 154 -0.59 1.68 -2.99
N HIS A 155 0.62 2.12 -3.29
CA HIS A 155 0.86 3.43 -3.91
C HIS A 155 0.53 3.42 -5.42
N GLN A 156 0.16 2.26 -5.99
CA GLN A 156 -0.23 2.14 -7.39
C GLN A 156 -1.72 2.45 -7.60
N ILE A 157 -2.54 2.36 -6.55
CA ILE A 157 -3.97 2.66 -6.64
C ILE A 157 -4.19 4.15 -6.33
N PRO A 158 -4.69 4.95 -7.29
CA PRO A 158 -4.97 6.36 -7.06
C PRO A 158 -6.17 6.53 -6.12
N MET A 159 -6.11 7.59 -5.31
CA MET A 159 -7.22 8.00 -4.46
C MET A 159 -8.27 8.76 -5.28
N ALA A 160 -9.55 8.45 -5.05
CA ALA A 160 -10.63 9.25 -5.59
C ALA A 160 -10.53 10.71 -5.09
N PRO A 161 -10.78 11.74 -5.92
CA PRO A 161 -10.62 13.14 -5.53
C PRO A 161 -11.38 13.54 -4.26
N SER A 162 -12.55 12.94 -4.01
CA SER A 162 -13.37 13.16 -2.81
C SER A 162 -12.78 12.54 -1.53
N SER A 163 -11.89 11.56 -1.67
CA SER A 163 -11.27 10.83 -0.56
C SER A 163 -9.88 11.36 -0.21
N ILE A 164 -9.20 12.06 -1.13
CA ILE A 164 -7.90 12.70 -0.88
C ILE A 164 -7.88 13.58 0.38
N PRO A 165 -8.87 14.45 0.64
CA PRO A 165 -8.85 15.27 1.85
C PRO A 165 -8.86 14.45 3.14
N LYS A 166 -9.45 13.25 3.13
CA LYS A 166 -9.58 12.37 4.30
C LYS A 166 -8.25 11.75 4.72
N THR A 167 -7.33 11.59 3.78
CA THR A 167 -5.98 11.03 4.03
C THR A 167 -4.99 12.08 4.56
N ALA A 168 -5.47 13.24 5.01
CA ALA A 168 -4.61 14.30 5.50
C ALA A 168 -3.95 13.92 6.84
N VAL A 169 -2.62 14.00 6.86
CA VAL A 169 -1.78 13.76 8.03
C VAL A 169 -1.26 15.09 8.56
N VAL A 170 -1.51 15.35 9.85
CA VAL A 170 -1.01 16.53 10.55
C VAL A 170 0.32 16.21 11.23
N THR A 171 1.32 17.03 10.92
CA THR A 171 2.67 16.97 11.49
C THR A 171 2.98 18.29 12.21
N PRO A 172 4.01 18.34 13.06
CA PRO A 172 4.46 19.59 13.68
C PRO A 172 4.90 20.68 12.68
N PHE A 173 5.12 20.31 11.41
CA PHE A 173 5.61 21.18 10.34
C PHE A 173 4.58 21.35 9.20
N GLY A 174 3.31 20.99 9.43
CA GLY A 174 2.20 21.29 8.53
C GLY A 174 1.24 20.12 8.29
N LEU A 175 0.31 20.34 7.36
CA LEU A 175 -0.69 19.36 6.93
C LEU A 175 -0.37 18.91 5.50
N SER A 176 -0.30 17.60 5.30
CA SER A 176 -0.08 16.99 3.98
C SER A 176 -1.13 15.92 3.74
N GLN A 177 -1.53 15.71 2.49
CA GLN A 177 -2.50 14.69 2.08
C GLN A 177 -1.91 13.81 0.97
N ASN A 178 -2.39 12.57 0.89
CA ASN A 178 -1.86 11.58 -0.05
C ASN A 178 -2.71 11.55 -1.32
N ALA A 179 -2.05 11.51 -2.47
CA ALA A 179 -2.71 11.29 -3.77
C ALA A 179 -2.94 9.80 -4.06
N PHE A 180 -2.25 8.92 -3.33
CA PHE A 180 -2.30 7.46 -3.47
C PHE A 180 -2.59 6.80 -2.11
N TRP A 181 -3.01 5.53 -2.14
CA TRP A 181 -3.25 4.76 -0.91
C TRP A 181 -1.94 4.49 -0.16
N LEU A 182 -1.95 4.56 1.18
CA LEU A 182 -0.74 4.43 2.00
C LEU A 182 -0.47 2.99 2.48
N GLU A 183 0.81 2.67 2.65
CA GLU A 183 1.28 1.40 3.22
C GLU A 183 0.96 1.25 4.73
N LYS A 184 0.68 0.01 5.15
CA LYS A 184 0.36 -0.39 6.53
C LYS A 184 1.53 -0.24 7.51
N CYS A 185 1.17 0.05 8.76
CA CYS A 185 1.95 -0.31 9.96
C CYS A 185 1.22 -1.45 10.73
N GLY A 186 1.48 -2.74 10.45
CA GLY A 186 1.12 -3.88 11.31
C GLY A 186 0.10 -4.93 10.79
N PRO A 187 0.00 -6.12 11.42
CA PRO A 187 -0.72 -7.28 10.89
C PRO A 187 -2.25 -7.18 11.07
N VAL A 188 -2.99 -7.63 10.05
CA VAL A 188 -4.46 -7.65 10.03
C VAL A 188 -4.98 -8.84 10.83
N ILE A 189 -5.82 -8.58 11.83
CA ILE A 189 -6.67 -9.59 12.47
C ILE A 189 -8.02 -9.57 11.74
N SER A 190 -8.40 -10.69 11.15
CA SER A 190 -9.66 -10.90 10.41
C SER A 190 -10.80 -11.34 11.33
N ALA A 191 -12.02 -10.85 11.09
CA ALA A 191 -13.30 -11.40 11.59
C ALA A 191 -14.50 -10.82 10.77
N PRO A 192 -15.74 -11.35 10.89
CA PRO A 192 -16.33 -12.29 9.95
C PRO A 192 -17.29 -11.68 8.91
N TYR A 193 -17.50 -12.51 7.89
CA TYR A 193 -18.31 -12.40 6.68
C TYR A 193 -19.59 -11.54 6.71
N GLY A 194 -19.87 -10.87 5.58
CA GLY A 194 -21.24 -10.50 5.20
C GLY A 194 -21.41 -9.34 4.21
N ARG A 195 -21.84 -9.71 2.99
CA ARG A 195 -22.55 -8.95 1.92
C ARG A 195 -21.74 -8.11 0.91
N HIS A 196 -22.18 -8.31 -0.34
CA HIS A 196 -21.64 -7.85 -1.62
C HIS A 196 -21.57 -6.32 -1.79
N THR A 197 -20.40 -5.83 -2.22
CA THR A 197 -20.19 -4.49 -2.78
C THR A 197 -19.96 -4.54 -4.31
N PRO A 198 -20.25 -3.46 -5.07
CA PRO A 198 -20.16 -3.44 -6.54
C PRO A 198 -18.72 -3.57 -7.07
N ARG A 199 -18.56 -4.19 -8.24
CA ARG A 199 -17.29 -4.66 -8.84
C ARG A 199 -16.20 -3.61 -9.15
N HIS A 200 -16.41 -2.33 -8.86
CA HIS A 200 -15.49 -1.24 -9.25
C HIS A 200 -15.05 -0.32 -8.10
N THR A 201 -15.35 -0.67 -6.84
CA THR A 201 -14.96 0.13 -5.68
C THR A 201 -14.14 -0.72 -4.73
N PHE A 202 -12.89 -0.32 -4.49
CA PHE A 202 -12.04 -0.95 -3.48
C PHE A 202 -11.99 0.00 -2.27
N CYS A 203 -12.71 -0.32 -1.19
CA CYS A 203 -12.82 0.53 0.01
C CYS A 203 -12.13 -0.15 1.21
N LEU A 204 -10.82 -0.33 1.13
CA LEU A 204 -10.01 -0.77 2.27
C LEU A 204 -9.90 0.32 3.36
N ARG A 205 -10.19 -0.03 4.62
CA ARG A 205 -9.85 0.80 5.79
C ARG A 205 -8.34 1.05 5.88
N LEU A 206 -7.96 2.27 6.29
CA LEU A 206 -6.58 2.68 6.49
C LEU A 206 -6.08 2.17 7.84
N SER A 207 -5.61 0.92 7.92
CA SER A 207 -5.15 0.30 9.18
C SER A 207 -4.10 1.11 9.95
#